data_AF-A0AAD5TPE6-F1
#
_entry.id   AF-A0AAD5TPE6-F1
#
_cell.length_a   1.000
_cell.length_b   1.000
_cell.length_c   1.000
_cell.angle_alpha   90.00
_cell.angle_beta   90.00
_cell.angle_gamma   90.00
#
_symmetry.space_group_name_H-M   'P 1'
#
loop_
_entity.id
_entity.type
_entity.pdbx_description
1 polymer ?
#
loop_
_entity_poly.entity_id
_entity_poly.type
_entity_poly.pdbx_seq_one_letter_code
_entity_poly.pdbx_strand_id
1 'polypeptide(L)'
;MDTTNPTTGLHHLGWSIEQVIDTMAEYRPTSRKGLESEAVRCAAMPGQACAYKICEIQIRRMRARATDKLGDRFDLRAFHDLLMSRGSAPMGYFELAVDAWIEKQSERVTRTSVI
;
A
#
# COMPACT_ATOMS: atom_id res chain seq x y z
N MET A 1 -12.45 -1.65 -10.76
CA MET A 1 -11.09 -1.20 -11.11
C MET A 1 -11.13 0.31 -11.00
N ASP A 2 -10.19 0.93 -10.28
CA ASP A 2 -10.21 2.39 -10.13
C ASP A 2 -9.86 3.04 -11.47
N THR A 3 -10.88 3.56 -12.15
CA THR A 3 -10.75 4.20 -13.47
C THR A 3 -10.17 5.62 -13.38
N THR A 4 -9.92 6.14 -12.18
CA THR A 4 -9.39 7.50 -12.00
C THR A 4 -7.86 7.56 -12.05
N ASN A 5 -7.18 6.41 -12.07
CA ASN A 5 -5.72 6.33 -12.00
C ASN A 5 -5.04 6.65 -13.35
N PRO A 6 -4.21 7.71 -13.43
CA PRO A 6 -3.47 8.12 -14.62
C PRO A 6 -2.61 7.02 -15.25
N THR A 7 -2.00 6.16 -14.43
CA THR A 7 -1.12 5.09 -14.91
C THR A 7 -1.91 3.99 -15.60
N THR A 8 -3.08 3.62 -15.06
CA THR A 8 -3.98 2.64 -15.68
C THR A 8 -4.59 3.21 -16.97
N GLY A 9 -4.96 4.49 -16.96
CA GLY A 9 -5.40 5.21 -18.17
C GLY A 9 -4.37 5.12 -19.30
N LEU A 10 -3.13 5.54 -19.04
CA LEU A 10 -2.05 5.58 -20.03
C LEU A 10 -1.62 4.19 -20.52
N HIS A 11 -1.35 3.27 -19.60
CA HIS A 11 -0.61 2.03 -19.92
C HIS A 11 -1.50 0.80 -20.12
N HIS A 12 -2.80 0.90 -19.79
CA HIS A 12 -3.75 -0.21 -19.95
C HIS A 12 -4.98 0.16 -20.78
N LEU A 13 -5.53 1.35 -20.60
CA LEU A 13 -6.74 1.80 -21.30
C LEU A 13 -6.47 2.59 -22.59
N GLY A 14 -5.19 2.89 -22.89
CA GLY A 14 -4.79 3.60 -24.10
C GLY A 14 -5.16 5.08 -24.15
N TRP A 15 -5.35 5.71 -22.98
CA TRP A 15 -5.71 7.13 -22.91
C TRP A 15 -4.57 8.03 -23.40
N SER A 16 -4.94 9.14 -24.05
CA SER A 16 -3.99 10.21 -24.35
C SER A 16 -3.61 10.97 -23.08
N ILE A 17 -2.49 11.70 -23.13
CA ILE A 17 -2.07 12.59 -22.04
C ILE A 17 -3.16 13.61 -21.70
N GLU A 18 -3.84 14.15 -22.70
CA GLU A 18 -4.94 15.10 -22.52
C GLU A 18 -6.12 14.50 -21.76
N GLN A 19 -6.57 13.29 -22.14
CA GLN A 19 -7.65 12.59 -21.43
C GLN A 19 -7.29 12.32 -19.96
N VAL A 20 -6.01 12.03 -19.69
CA VAL A 20 -5.51 11.81 -18.33
C VAL A 20 -5.50 13.11 -17.53
N ILE A 21 -5.10 14.23 -18.13
CA ILE A 21 -5.13 15.54 -17.47
C ILE A 21 -6.56 15.96 -17.16
N ASP A 22 -7.47 15.83 -18.13
CA ASP A 22 -8.88 16.20 -17.96
C ASP A 22 -9.53 15.34 -16.87
N THR A 23 -9.28 14.04 -16.88
CA THR A 23 -9.76 13.14 -15.82
C THR A 23 -9.23 13.56 -14.45
N MET A 24 -7.93 13.90 -14.33
CA MET A 24 -7.38 14.37 -13.05
C MET A 24 -7.97 15.69 -12.58
N ALA A 25 -8.34 16.59 -13.50
CA ALA A 25 -8.91 17.89 -13.18
C ALA A 25 -10.30 17.79 -12.52
N GLU A 26 -11.04 16.71 -12.77
CA GLU A 26 -12.37 16.49 -12.19
C GLU A 26 -12.34 16.31 -10.66
N TYR A 27 -11.23 15.78 -10.11
CA TYR A 27 -11.14 15.42 -8.69
C TYR A 27 -9.94 16.03 -7.95
N ARG A 28 -9.03 16.74 -8.64
CA ARG A 28 -7.87 17.41 -8.02
C ARG A 28 -7.87 18.91 -8.30
N PRO A 29 -8.11 19.76 -7.27
CA PRO A 29 -8.01 21.21 -7.42
C PRO A 29 -6.52 21.62 -7.45
N THR A 30 -5.89 21.50 -8.62
CA THR A 30 -4.49 21.89 -8.84
C THR A 30 -4.34 22.59 -10.18
N SER A 31 -3.24 23.33 -10.37
CA SER A 31 -2.96 24.00 -11.63
C SER A 31 -2.81 23.01 -12.79
N ARG A 32 -3.27 23.40 -13.99
CA ARG A 32 -3.11 22.62 -15.23
C ARG A 32 -1.68 22.15 -15.46
N LYS A 33 -0.69 23.04 -15.26
CA LYS A 33 0.74 22.74 -15.37
C LYS A 33 1.18 21.61 -14.41
N GLY A 34 0.60 21.56 -13.21
CA GLY A 34 0.86 20.48 -12.25
C GLY A 34 0.33 19.13 -12.75
N LEU A 35 -0.88 19.13 -13.30
CA LEU A 35 -1.49 17.93 -13.89
C LEU A 35 -0.71 17.43 -15.11
N GLU A 36 -0.27 18.32 -15.98
CA GLU A 36 0.59 17.99 -17.13
C GLU A 36 1.89 17.33 -16.69
N SER A 37 2.57 17.93 -15.71
CA SER A 37 3.81 17.36 -15.16
C SER A 37 3.59 15.96 -14.58
N GLU A 38 2.45 15.73 -13.93
CA GLU A 38 2.13 14.41 -13.36
C GLU A 38 1.76 13.38 -14.45
N ALA A 39 1.02 13.78 -15.48
CA ALA A 39 0.68 12.92 -16.62
C ALA A 39 1.93 12.47 -17.39
N VAL A 40 2.84 13.41 -17.69
CA VAL A 40 4.12 13.11 -18.35
C VAL A 40 4.97 12.16 -17.50
N ARG A 41 5.03 12.40 -16.19
CA ARG A 41 5.76 11.53 -15.26
C ARG A 41 5.18 10.11 -15.21
N CYS A 42 3.86 9.97 -15.22
CA CYS A 42 3.19 8.66 -15.28
C CYS A 42 3.45 7.95 -16.61
N ALA A 43 3.53 8.67 -17.73
CA ALA A 43 3.89 8.09 -19.02
C ALA A 43 5.35 7.59 -19.05
N ALA A 44 6.28 8.38 -18.48
CA ALA A 44 7.70 8.03 -18.44
C ALA A 44 8.05 6.93 -17.42
N MET A 45 7.28 6.80 -16.33
CA MET A 45 7.54 5.84 -15.25
C MET A 45 6.32 4.94 -14.99
N PRO A 46 6.14 3.87 -15.80
CA PRO A 46 5.02 2.94 -15.63
C PRO A 46 5.00 2.35 -14.21
N GLY A 47 3.82 2.32 -13.58
CA GLY A 47 3.60 1.66 -12.28
C GLY A 47 4.00 2.46 -11.04
N GLN A 48 4.74 3.58 -11.17
CA GLN A 48 5.20 4.36 -10.01
C GLN A 48 4.03 4.96 -9.23
N ALA A 49 3.04 5.56 -9.90
CA ALA A 49 1.90 6.17 -9.21
C ALA A 49 1.00 5.10 -8.55
N CYS A 50 0.89 3.92 -9.16
CA CYS A 50 0.16 2.79 -8.59
C CYS A 50 0.79 2.28 -7.28
N ALA A 51 2.12 2.37 -7.14
CA ALA A 51 2.83 1.83 -6.00
C ALA A 51 2.37 2.43 -4.67
N TYR A 52 2.08 3.75 -4.61
CA TYR A 52 1.60 4.40 -3.39
C TYR A 52 0.34 3.74 -2.85
N LYS A 53 -0.68 3.60 -3.71
CA LYS A 53 -1.98 3.07 -3.29
C LYS A 53 -1.92 1.57 -3.03
N ILE A 54 -1.19 0.83 -3.85
CA ILE A 54 -1.00 -0.62 -3.66
C ILE A 54 -0.30 -0.88 -2.32
N CYS A 55 0.78 -0.16 -2.01
CA CYS A 55 1.49 -0.33 -0.75
C CYS A 55 0.62 0.02 0.48
N GLU A 56 -0.14 1.13 0.41
CA GLU A 56 -1.10 1.49 1.46
C GLU A 56 -2.11 0.35 1.69
N ILE A 57 -2.72 -0.17 0.62
CA ILE A 57 -3.70 -1.26 0.71
C ILE A 57 -3.07 -2.50 1.34
N GLN A 58 -1.84 -2.87 0.95
CA GLN A 58 -1.18 -4.05 1.49
C GLN A 58 -0.85 -3.91 2.97
N ILE A 59 -0.32 -2.75 3.40
CA ILE A 59 -0.07 -2.49 4.82
C ILE A 59 -1.38 -2.56 5.64
N ARG A 60 -2.48 -2.01 5.11
CA ARG A 60 -3.80 -2.08 5.77
C ARG A 60 -4.30 -3.51 5.86
N ARG A 61 -4.12 -4.33 4.82
CA ARG A 61 -4.47 -5.76 4.82
C ARG A 61 -3.65 -6.55 5.84
N MET A 62 -2.33 -6.34 5.89
CA MET A 62 -1.45 -6.97 6.88
C MET A 62 -1.90 -6.63 8.31
N ARG A 63 -2.18 -5.35 8.58
CA ARG A 63 -2.70 -4.91 9.88
C ARG A 63 -4.04 -5.55 10.23
N ALA A 64 -4.98 -5.61 9.28
CA ALA A 64 -6.28 -6.22 9.49
C ALA A 64 -6.15 -7.71 9.86
N ARG A 65 -5.31 -8.46 9.13
CA ARG A 65 -5.01 -9.86 9.45
C ARG A 65 -4.39 -10.03 10.84
N ALA A 66 -3.40 -9.19 11.18
CA ALA A 66 -2.78 -9.22 12.50
C ALA A 66 -3.77 -8.93 13.63
N THR A 67 -4.66 -7.95 13.42
CA THR A 67 -5.70 -7.59 14.39
C THR A 67 -6.68 -8.74 14.60
N ASP A 68 -7.14 -9.36 13.51
CA ASP A 68 -8.04 -10.52 13.54
C ASP A 68 -7.43 -11.73 14.26
N LYS A 69 -6.16 -12.05 13.97
CA LYS A 69 -5.49 -13.23 14.54
C LYS A 69 -5.09 -13.06 16.00
N LEU A 70 -4.71 -11.86 16.41
CA LEU A 70 -4.19 -11.61 17.77
C LEU A 70 -5.25 -11.08 18.73
N GLY A 71 -6.38 -10.55 18.23
CA GLY A 71 -7.45 -9.99 19.05
C GLY A 71 -6.95 -8.92 20.01
N ASP A 72 -7.34 -9.03 21.28
CA ASP A 72 -6.96 -8.09 22.36
C ASP A 72 -5.44 -8.00 22.61
N ARG A 73 -4.66 -8.96 22.09
CA ARG A 73 -3.19 -8.95 22.20
C ARG A 73 -2.50 -8.23 21.05
N PHE A 74 -3.26 -7.76 20.05
CA PHE A 74 -2.68 -6.98 18.98
C PHE A 74 -2.13 -5.65 19.54
N ASP A 75 -0.82 -5.45 19.39
CA ASP A 75 -0.17 -4.20 19.72
C ASP A 75 0.21 -3.44 18.43
N LEU A 76 -0.43 -2.30 18.22
CA LEU A 76 -0.18 -1.42 17.08
C LEU A 76 1.26 -0.88 17.07
N ARG A 77 1.87 -0.62 18.24
CA ARG A 77 3.26 -0.16 18.32
C ARG A 77 4.20 -1.25 17.86
N ALA A 78 4.05 -2.47 18.40
CA ALA A 78 4.86 -3.61 17.98
C ALA A 78 4.71 -3.92 16.47
N PHE A 79 3.51 -3.74 15.89
CA PHE A 79 3.30 -3.87 14.46
C PHE A 79 4.06 -2.81 13.65
N HIS A 80 4.05 -1.54 14.07
CA HIS A 80 4.82 -0.49 13.40
C HIS A 80 6.34 -0.71 13.57
N ASP A 81 6.80 -1.12 14.75
CA ASP A 81 8.21 -1.43 15.00
C ASP A 81 8.70 -2.57 14.10
N LEU A 82 7.86 -3.59 13.89
CA LEU A 82 8.14 -4.68 12.96
C LEU A 82 8.38 -4.18 11.53
N LEU A 83 7.55 -3.25 11.06
CA LEU A 83 7.67 -2.68 9.71
C LEU A 83 8.88 -1.75 9.59
N MET A 84 9.10 -0.88 10.57
CA MET A 84 10.18 0.12 10.49
C MET A 84 11.58 -0.47 10.71
N SER A 85 11.71 -1.51 11.54
CA SER A 85 13.00 -2.16 11.83
C SER A 85 13.64 -2.86 10.63
N ARG A 86 12.89 -3.09 9.55
CA ARG A 86 13.32 -3.84 8.36
C ARG A 86 13.85 -2.97 7.22
N GLY A 87 13.83 -1.64 7.36
CA GLY A 87 14.26 -0.73 6.31
C GLY A 87 13.40 -0.84 5.04
N SER A 88 13.94 -0.45 3.89
CA SER A 88 13.22 -0.54 2.60
C SER A 88 13.40 -1.93 1.99
N ALA A 89 12.30 -2.68 1.85
CA ALA A 89 12.29 -4.02 1.27
C ALA A 89 11.09 -4.23 0.33
N PRO A 90 11.09 -5.28 -0.52
CA PRO A 90 9.92 -5.65 -1.32
C PRO A 90 8.71 -5.99 -0.44
N MET A 91 7.49 -5.68 -0.90
CA MET A 91 6.25 -5.91 -0.12
C MET A 91 6.10 -7.37 0.36
N GLY A 92 6.44 -8.35 -0.48
CA GLY A 92 6.35 -9.77 -0.11
C GLY A 92 7.25 -10.15 1.08
N TYR A 93 8.36 -9.44 1.29
CA TYR A 93 9.20 -9.64 2.47
C TYR A 93 8.49 -9.18 3.75
N PHE A 94 7.75 -8.06 3.70
CA PHE A 94 6.96 -7.59 4.84
C PHE A 94 5.79 -8.50 5.14
N GLU A 95 5.12 -9.05 4.11
CA GLU A 95 4.03 -10.01 4.28
C GLU A 95 4.51 -11.24 5.06
N LEU A 96 5.61 -11.86 4.64
CA LEU A 96 6.22 -13.00 5.34
C LEU A 96 6.64 -12.64 6.78
N ALA A 97 7.20 -11.44 6.98
CA ALA A 97 7.61 -10.98 8.30
C ALA A 97 6.42 -10.79 9.27
N VAL A 98 5.30 -10.26 8.77
CA VAL A 98 4.06 -10.10 9.56
C VAL A 98 3.49 -11.46 9.91
N ASP A 99 3.44 -12.40 8.97
CA ASP A 99 2.88 -13.73 9.22
C ASP A 99 3.72 -14.48 10.28
N ALA A 100 5.05 -14.47 10.17
CA ALA A 100 5.95 -15.05 11.16
C ALA A 100 5.84 -14.36 12.54
N TRP A 101 5.60 -13.05 12.56
CA TRP A 101 5.39 -12.32 13.81
C TRP A 101 4.06 -12.69 14.48
N ILE A 102 2.98 -12.83 13.72
CA ILE A 102 1.66 -13.27 14.23
C ILE A 102 1.78 -14.66 14.87
N GLU A 103 2.45 -15.61 14.21
CA GLU A 103 2.69 -16.96 14.72
C GLU A 103 3.41 -16.91 16.08
N LYS A 104 4.54 -16.19 16.15
CA LYS A 104 5.32 -16.03 17.39
C LYS A 104 4.52 -15.37 18.53
N GLN A 105 3.69 -14.36 18.24
CA GLN A 105 2.84 -13.74 19.26
C GLN A 105 1.76 -14.70 19.75
N SER A 106 1.26 -15.59 18.88
CA SER A 106 0.26 -16.59 19.22
C SER A 106 0.83 -17.72 20.08
N GLU A 107 2.05 -18.18 19.81
CA GLU A 107 2.74 -19.22 20.60
C GLU A 107 3.09 -18.78 22.02
N ARG A 108 3.43 -17.49 22.21
CA ARG A 108 3.74 -16.93 23.53
C ARG A 108 2.58 -17.10 24.53
N VAL A 109 1.37 -17.21 24.00
CA VAL A 109 0.11 -17.42 24.75
C VAL A 109 0.03 -18.85 25.24
N THR A 110 0.26 -19.81 24.35
CA THR A 110 0.16 -21.24 24.65
C THR A 110 1.15 -21.65 25.75
N ARG A 111 2.32 -21.00 25.81
CA ARG A 111 3.31 -21.25 26.89
C ARG A 111 2.99 -20.54 28.21
N THR A 112 2.30 -19.41 28.19
CA THR A 112 1.98 -18.66 29.43
C THR A 112 0.75 -19.24 30.14
N SER A 113 -0.19 -19.87 29.42
CA SER A 113 -1.38 -20.51 30.00
C SER A 113 -1.16 -21.94 30.51
N VAL A 114 0.06 -22.49 30.43
CA VAL A 114 0.40 -23.87 30.85
C VAL A 114 1.26 -23.89 32.12
N ILE A 115 1.37 -22.75 32.83
CA ILE A 115 2.02 -22.61 34.14
C ILE A 115 0.98 -22.10 35.12
#